data_AF-A0A147ENE6-F1
#
_entry.id   AF-A0A147ENE6-F1
#
_cell.length_a   1.000
_cell.length_b   1.000
_cell.length_c   1.000
_cell.angle_alpha   90.00
_cell.angle_beta   90.00
_cell.angle_gamma   90.00
#
_symmetry.space_group_name_H-M   'P 1'
#
loop_
_entity.id
_entity.type
_entity.pdbx_description
1 polymer ?
#
loop_
_entity_poly.entity_id
_entity_poly.type
_entity_poly.pdbx_seq_one_letter_code
_entity_poly.pdbx_strand_id
1 'polypeptide(L)'
;MVGCSNSGPTEIKPADLETKVAALLKTEWKPEVTCPDAIKVEEGASTACSFVRNDGEAKDVKFPLDVVIVSVGDDGEPRFDVEIGYPDQG
;
A
#
# COMPACT_ATOMS: atom_id res chain seq x y z
N MET A 1 28.63 -15.42 17.70
CA MET A 1 27.76 -15.86 16.60
C MET A 1 26.65 -14.83 16.49
N VAL A 2 26.69 -14.00 15.45
CA VAL A 2 25.72 -12.93 15.23
C VAL A 2 24.45 -13.57 14.68
N GLY A 3 23.55 -13.99 15.59
CA GLY A 3 22.22 -14.42 15.23
C GLY A 3 21.35 -13.18 15.05
N CYS A 4 21.43 -12.55 13.88
CA CYS A 4 20.31 -11.73 13.42
C CYS A 4 19.15 -12.70 13.20
N SER A 5 18.33 -12.92 14.24
CA SER A 5 17.02 -13.53 14.09
C SER A 5 16.30 -12.71 13.03
N ASN A 6 16.22 -13.27 11.82
CA ASN A 6 15.57 -12.67 10.67
C ASN A 6 14.06 -12.83 10.88
N SER A 7 13.56 -12.21 11.94
CA SER A 7 12.14 -11.99 12.12
C SER A 7 11.80 -10.85 11.18
N GLY A 8 11.23 -11.19 10.01
CA GLY A 8 10.68 -10.19 9.11
C GLY A 8 9.75 -9.23 9.86
N PRO A 9 9.48 -8.04 9.30
CA PRO A 9 8.60 -7.07 9.93
C PRO A 9 7.24 -7.74 10.20
N THR A 10 6.78 -7.75 11.45
CA THR A 10 5.45 -8.25 11.84
C THR A 10 4.34 -7.29 11.45
N GLU A 11 4.70 -6.05 11.14
CA GLU A 11 3.81 -4.97 10.74
C GLU A 11 4.56 -4.06 9.75
N ILE A 12 3.85 -3.59 8.73
CA ILE A 12 4.33 -2.60 7.77
C ILE A 12 3.76 -1.25 8.19
N LYS A 13 4.67 -0.30 8.46
CA LYS A 13 4.29 1.07 8.81
C LYS A 13 3.68 1.79 7.59
N PRO A 14 2.84 2.80 7.83
CA PRO A 14 2.28 3.67 6.78
C PRO A 14 3.29 4.07 5.71
N ALA A 15 4.44 4.65 6.08
CA ALA A 15 5.44 5.13 5.12
C ALA A 15 6.03 4.02 4.22
N ASP A 16 6.27 2.83 4.77
CA ASP A 16 6.73 1.67 4.00
C ASP A 16 5.63 1.15 3.08
N LEU A 17 4.38 1.14 3.56
CA LEU A 17 3.22 0.71 2.79
C LEU A 17 2.95 1.66 1.62
N GLU A 18 2.96 2.97 1.87
CA GLU A 18 2.82 4.03 0.87
C GLU A 18 3.85 3.84 -0.25
N THR A 19 5.11 3.59 0.12
CA THR A 19 6.19 3.35 -0.86
C THR A 19 5.94 2.09 -1.69
N LYS A 20 5.52 0.98 -1.05
CA LYS A 20 5.22 -0.29 -1.73
C LYS A 20 4.01 -0.18 -2.66
N VAL A 21 2.93 0.43 -2.19
CA VAL A 21 1.69 0.64 -2.94
C VAL A 21 1.92 1.59 -4.11
N ALA A 22 2.64 2.70 -3.91
CA ALA A 22 3.01 3.62 -4.98
C ALA A 22 3.83 2.93 -6.08
N ALA A 23 4.74 2.00 -5.70
CA ALA A 23 5.49 1.21 -6.66
C ALA A 23 4.62 0.21 -7.45
N LEU A 24 3.57 -0.35 -6.81
CA LEU A 24 2.63 -1.28 -7.44
C LEU A 24 1.70 -0.60 -8.46
N LEU A 25 1.32 0.65 -8.21
CA LEU A 25 0.44 1.39 -9.11
C LEU A 25 1.03 1.60 -10.52
N LYS A 26 2.36 1.46 -10.70
CA LYS A 26 3.06 1.50 -12.02
C LYS A 26 2.61 2.64 -12.94
N THR A 27 2.25 3.78 -12.37
CA THR A 27 1.74 4.93 -13.13
C THR A 27 2.91 5.80 -13.60
N GLU A 28 2.76 6.48 -14.75
CA GLU A 28 3.75 7.45 -15.24
C GLU A 28 3.82 8.72 -14.38
N TRP A 29 2.74 9.02 -13.67
CA TRP A 29 2.63 10.06 -12.67
C TRP A 29 3.05 9.46 -11.31
N LYS A 30 3.60 10.27 -10.41
CA LYS A 30 3.94 9.81 -9.05
C LYS A 30 2.75 10.12 -8.15
N PRO A 31 1.76 9.21 -8.00
CA PRO A 31 0.64 9.47 -7.11
C PRO A 31 1.15 9.65 -5.68
N GLU A 32 0.58 10.62 -4.97
CA GLU A 32 0.80 10.74 -3.53
C GLU A 32 -0.14 9.74 -2.85
N VAL A 33 0.43 8.63 -2.37
CA VAL A 33 -0.31 7.61 -1.62
C VAL A 33 -0.22 7.96 -0.13
N THR A 34 -1.35 7.93 0.55
CA THR A 34 -1.46 8.11 1.99
C THR A 34 -2.18 6.91 2.59
N CYS A 35 -1.53 6.24 3.54
CA CYS A 35 -2.09 5.11 4.28
C CYS A 35 -2.21 5.53 5.76
N PRO A 36 -3.41 5.61 6.34
CA PRO A 36 -3.59 6.10 7.72
C PRO A 36 -3.10 5.09 8.77
N ASP A 37 -3.20 3.80 8.47
CA ASP A 37 -2.97 2.72 9.41
C ASP A 37 -1.84 1.80 8.95
N ALA A 38 -1.07 1.32 9.92
CA ALA A 38 -0.14 0.23 9.70
C ALA A 38 -0.90 -1.07 9.41
N ILE A 39 -0.33 -1.93 8.57
CA ILE A 39 -0.93 -3.23 8.24
C ILE A 39 -0.08 -4.34 8.82
N LYS A 40 -0.73 -5.28 9.51
CA LYS A 40 -0.04 -6.47 10.03
C LYS A 40 0.38 -7.36 8.87
N VAL A 41 1.57 -7.94 8.95
CA VAL A 41 2.07 -8.89 7.95
C VAL A 41 1.41 -10.24 8.19
N GLU A 42 0.16 -10.33 7.80
CA GLU A 42 -0.70 -11.51 7.95
C GLU A 42 -1.57 -11.67 6.71
N GLU A 43 -1.75 -12.91 6.26
CA GLU A 43 -2.61 -13.20 5.11
C GLU A 43 -4.06 -12.79 5.41
N GLY A 44 -4.67 -12.04 4.49
CA GLY A 44 -6.01 -11.47 4.64
C GLY A 44 -6.06 -10.15 5.41
N ALA A 45 -4.93 -9.67 5.98
CA ALA A 45 -4.91 -8.32 6.54
C ALA A 45 -5.15 -7.30 5.43
N SER A 46 -5.95 -6.28 5.72
CA SER A 46 -6.29 -5.22 4.77
C SER A 46 -6.24 -3.85 5.43
N THR A 47 -5.95 -2.82 4.64
CA THR A 47 -6.04 -1.43 5.06
C THR A 47 -6.52 -0.55 3.92
N ALA A 48 -7.25 0.50 4.27
CA ALA A 48 -7.74 1.48 3.31
C ALA A 48 -6.71 2.59 3.18
N CYS A 49 -5.99 2.60 2.06
CA CYS A 49 -5.16 3.73 1.67
C CYS A 49 -5.96 4.68 0.77
N SER A 50 -5.35 5.78 0.40
CA SER A 50 -5.89 6.67 -0.61
C SER A 50 -4.74 7.21 -1.44
N PHE A 51 -4.98 7.48 -2.72
CA PHE A 51 -4.02 8.23 -3.51
C PHE A 51 -4.64 9.47 -4.13
N VAL A 52 -3.80 10.49 -4.29
CA VAL A 52 -4.16 11.72 -4.98
C VAL A 52 -3.53 11.69 -6.37
N ARG A 53 -4.38 11.76 -7.39
CA ARG A 53 -3.96 12.00 -8.77
C ARG A 53 -3.97 13.49 -9.04
N ASN A 54 -2.79 14.05 -9.30
CA ASN A 54 -2.66 15.39 -9.83
C ASN A 54 -2.57 15.30 -11.35
N ASP A 55 -3.64 15.68 -12.07
CA ASP A 55 -3.68 15.61 -13.54
C ASP A 55 -3.17 16.89 -14.21
N GLY A 56 -2.39 17.70 -13.49
CA GLY A 56 -1.75 18.92 -14.00
C GLY A 56 -2.69 20.11 -14.24
N GLU A 57 -3.96 19.89 -14.61
CA GLU A 57 -4.93 20.95 -14.94
C GLU A 57 -6.29 20.83 -14.23
N ALA A 58 -6.64 19.65 -13.70
CA ALA A 58 -7.89 19.40 -12.99
C ALA A 58 -7.61 19.05 -11.53
N LYS A 59 -8.47 19.52 -10.63
CA LYS A 59 -8.45 19.35 -9.17
C LYS A 59 -7.84 18.01 -8.72
N ASP A 60 -7.11 18.04 -7.62
CA ASP A 60 -6.63 16.84 -6.93
C ASP A 60 -7.79 15.86 -6.69
N VAL A 61 -7.81 14.76 -7.44
CA VAL A 61 -8.83 13.72 -7.28
C VAL A 61 -8.27 12.67 -6.35
N LYS A 62 -8.94 12.50 -5.20
CA LYS A 62 -8.62 11.48 -4.22
C LYS A 62 -9.35 10.19 -4.57
N PHE A 63 -8.60 9.12 -4.78
CA PHE A 63 -9.10 7.77 -5.04
C PHE A 63 -8.87 6.91 -3.79
N PRO A 64 -9.89 6.21 -3.29
CA PRO A 64 -9.68 5.18 -2.26
C PRO A 64 -8.91 4.00 -2.85
N LEU A 65 -8.02 3.42 -2.03
CA LEU A 65 -7.27 2.20 -2.34
C LEU A 65 -7.57 1.17 -1.27
N ASP A 66 -8.00 0.00 -1.69
CA ASP A 66 -8.08 -1.17 -0.80
C ASP A 66 -6.82 -1.99 -1.00
N VAL A 67 -6.01 -2.07 0.05
CA VAL A 67 -4.75 -2.82 0.05
C VAL A 67 -4.93 -4.07 0.90
N VAL A 68 -4.73 -5.24 0.31
CA VAL A 68 -4.90 -6.53 0.98
C VAL A 68 -3.64 -7.36 0.85
N ILE A 69 -3.21 -8.02 1.93
CA ILE A 69 -2.13 -9.00 1.87
C ILE A 69 -2.72 -10.34 1.46
N VAL A 70 -2.47 -10.75 0.21
CA VAL A 70 -3.02 -11.98 -0.35
C VAL A 70 -2.19 -13.22 0.00
N SER A 71 -0.93 -13.04 0.41
CA SER A 71 -0.08 -14.12 0.92
C SER A 71 1.15 -13.53 1.61
N VAL A 72 1.74 -14.25 2.56
CA VAL A 72 3.05 -13.92 3.14
C VAL A 72 4.03 -15.04 2.75
N GLY A 73 5.14 -14.70 2.10
CA GLY A 73 6.16 -15.67 1.71
C GLY A 73 6.88 -16.28 2.92
N ASP A 74 7.54 -17.42 2.73
CA ASP A 74 8.34 -18.10 3.77
C ASP A 74 9.53 -17.26 4.27
N ASP A 75 9.92 -16.25 3.50
CA ASP A 75 10.90 -15.21 3.81
C ASP A 75 10.33 -14.09 4.70
N GLY A 76 9.02 -14.11 4.97
CA GLY A 76 8.32 -13.04 5.66
C GLY A 76 8.00 -11.85 4.78
N GLU A 77 8.12 -11.98 3.45
CA GLU A 77 7.73 -10.92 2.51
C GLU A 77 6.23 -11.00 2.17
N PRO A 78 5.42 -10.00 2.55
CA PRO A 78 4.02 -9.94 2.17
C PRO A 78 3.85 -9.58 0.69
N ARG A 79 2.91 -10.28 0.04
CA ARG A 79 2.40 -9.94 -1.29
C ARG A 79 1.11 -9.17 -1.12
N PHE A 80 1.04 -8.00 -1.77
CA PHE A 80 -0.10 -7.12 -1.72
C PHE A 80 -0.88 -7.20 -3.02
N ASP A 81 -2.20 -7.17 -2.88
CA ASP A 81 -3.13 -6.82 -3.92
C ASP A 81 -3.67 -5.42 -3.63
N VAL A 82 -3.76 -4.59 -4.66
CA VAL A 82 -4.17 -3.18 -4.54
C VAL A 82 -5.33 -2.97 -5.50
N GLU A 83 -6.52 -2.79 -4.95
CA GLU A 83 -7.71 -2.43 -5.70
C GLU A 83 -7.92 -0.91 -5.64
N ILE A 84 -8.01 -0.30 -6.82
CA ILE A 84 -8.32 1.13 -6.93
C ILE A 84 -9.85 1.28 -6.94
N GLY A 85 -10.40 1.88 -5.90
CA GLY A 85 -11.78 2.31 -5.90
C GLY A 85 -11.96 3.54 -6.77
N TYR A 86 -13.06 3.58 -7.53
CA TYR A 86 -13.45 4.77 -8.27
C TYR A 86 -14.18 5.73 -7.33
N PRO A 87 -13.74 7.00 -7.21
CA PRO A 87 -14.51 8.01 -6.50
C PRO A 87 -15.82 8.19 -7.26
N ASP A 88 -16.93 8.17 -6.53
CA ASP A 88 -18.27 8.41 -7.07
C ASP A 88 -18.24 9.77 -7.80
N GLN A 89 -18.31 9.73 -9.13
CA GLN A 89 -18.33 10.94 -9.95
C GLN A 89 -19.76 11.49 -9.93
N GLY A 90 -20.10 12.15 -8.82
CA GLY A 90 -21.37 12.87 -8.64
C GLY A 90 -21.52 14.06 -9.59
#